data_AF-A0A7C1FMC1-F1
#
_entry.id   AF-A0A7C1FMC1-F1
#
_cell.length_a   1.000
_cell.length_b   1.000
_cell.length_c   1.000
_cell.angle_alpha   90.00
_cell.angle_beta   90.00
_cell.angle_gamma   90.00
#
_symmetry.space_group_name_H-M   'P 1'
#
loop_
_entity.id
_entity.type
_entity.pdbx_description
1 polymer ?
#
loop_
_entity_poly.entity_id
_entity_poly.type
_entity_poly.pdbx_seq_one_letter_code
_entity_poly.pdbx_strand_id
1 'polypeptide(L)'
;MPLRWSLLLGVAICGMLAQRASGGEQRLSPEAAAMLQRAMAGPLRDIREIIFCTRLSYDDSHWYANIGYYCDDHTQKAYAGNGKPDVGKLVALDIRTGQLRSIFDAQGGSIRDPQVHYDGQKILFSHRKAGDDHYHLYEINVDGSGLRQLTSGPFDDYEPSYLPDGGIVFVSTRCRSWVKCWMTQVGVMYRCDADGGNIRRISFSNEHDNTPWPL
;
A
#
# COMPACT_ATOMS: atom_id res chain seq x y z
N MET A 1 -26.46 2.53 11.19
CA MET A 1 -25.44 3.59 11.41
C MET A 1 -24.22 2.97 12.09
N PRO A 2 -23.17 2.60 11.33
CA PRO A 2 -21.81 2.79 11.83
C PRO A 2 -20.79 2.96 10.67
N LEU A 3 -20.53 4.20 10.24
CA LEU A 3 -19.44 4.51 9.29
C LEU A 3 -18.43 5.53 9.86
N ARG A 4 -18.64 5.99 11.10
CA ARG A 4 -17.81 7.02 11.74
C ARG A 4 -16.60 6.51 12.52
N TRP A 5 -16.50 5.20 12.76
CA TRP A 5 -15.46 4.63 13.63
C TRP A 5 -14.16 4.27 12.91
N SER A 6 -14.22 4.00 11.60
CA SER A 6 -13.06 3.54 10.82
C SER A 6 -12.11 4.69 10.41
N LEU A 7 -12.61 5.91 10.21
CA LEU A 7 -11.77 7.04 9.81
C LEU A 7 -10.88 7.57 10.94
N LEU A 8 -11.33 7.50 12.20
CA LEU A 8 -10.61 8.12 13.32
C LEU A 8 -9.39 7.31 13.80
N LEU A 9 -9.42 5.98 13.67
CA LEU A 9 -8.28 5.13 14.03
C LEU A 9 -7.11 5.30 13.03
N GLY A 10 -7.43 5.47 11.74
CA GLY A 10 -6.44 5.70 10.68
C GLY A 10 -5.70 7.03 10.84
N VAL A 11 -6.41 8.10 11.25
CA VAL A 11 -5.81 9.44 11.44
C VAL A 11 -4.88 9.48 12.65
N ALA A 12 -5.20 8.80 13.75
CA ALA A 12 -4.34 8.76 14.94
C ALA A 12 -3.03 7.99 14.71
N ILE A 13 -3.07 6.88 13.95
CA ILE A 13 -1.88 6.08 13.61
C ILE A 13 -1.07 6.77 12.49
N CYS A 14 -1.70 7.38 11.49
CA CYS A 14 -0.99 8.19 10.48
C CYS A 14 -0.28 9.41 11.09
N GLY A 15 -0.88 10.04 12.11
CA GLY A 15 -0.24 11.14 12.84
C GLY A 15 1.07 10.72 13.51
N MET A 16 1.12 9.52 14.12
CA MET A 16 2.34 8.98 14.74
C MET A 16 3.51 8.78 13.76
N LEU A 17 3.21 8.49 12.49
CA LEU A 17 4.20 8.03 11.51
C LEU A 17 4.84 9.17 10.72
N ALA A 18 4.09 10.24 10.43
CA ALA A 18 4.64 11.44 9.79
C ALA A 18 5.57 12.23 10.74
N GLN A 19 5.38 12.12 12.06
CA GLN A 19 6.02 12.98 13.07
C GLN A 19 7.41 12.51 13.53
N ARG A 20 7.69 11.20 13.50
CA ARG A 20 9.02 10.68 13.89
C ARG A 20 10.09 10.81 12.79
N ALA A 21 9.70 11.04 11.55
CA ALA A 21 10.63 11.34 10.46
C ALA A 21 11.26 12.74 10.56
N SER A 22 10.68 13.65 11.37
CA SER A 22 11.13 15.05 11.52
C SER A 22 11.84 15.37 12.85
N GLY A 23 12.26 14.36 13.62
CA GLY A 23 13.09 14.57 14.82
C GLY A 23 12.40 15.24 16.02
N GLY A 24 11.06 15.32 16.03
CA GLY A 24 10.29 15.87 17.15
C GLY A 24 9.61 14.76 17.95
N GLU A 25 9.92 14.64 19.24
CA GLU A 25 9.11 13.84 20.19
C GLU A 25 7.82 14.59 20.53
N GLN A 26 6.81 14.55 19.66
CA GLN A 26 5.46 14.90 20.08
C GLN A 26 4.76 13.68 20.66
N ARG A 27 4.58 13.71 21.98
CA ARG A 27 3.83 12.73 22.77
C ARG A 27 2.37 12.73 22.29
N LEU A 28 1.76 11.54 22.21
CA LEU A 28 0.34 11.38 21.88
C LEU A 28 -0.51 12.32 22.75
N SER A 29 -1.54 12.94 22.15
CA SER A 29 -2.53 13.66 22.93
C SER A 29 -3.18 12.71 23.96
N PRO A 30 -3.66 13.22 25.11
CA PRO A 30 -4.31 12.37 26.11
C PRO A 30 -5.48 11.56 25.55
N GLU A 31 -6.24 12.15 24.62
CA GLU A 31 -7.34 11.49 23.92
C GLU A 31 -6.86 10.34 23.02
N ALA A 32 -5.83 10.59 22.20
CA ALA A 32 -5.25 9.57 21.33
C ALA A 32 -4.63 8.42 22.15
N ALA A 33 -3.97 8.74 23.27
CA ALA A 33 -3.43 7.74 24.19
C ALA A 33 -4.55 6.88 24.81
N ALA A 34 -5.65 7.50 25.25
CA ALA A 34 -6.79 6.77 25.80
C ALA A 34 -7.47 5.88 24.75
N MET A 35 -7.59 6.35 23.50
CA MET A 35 -8.11 5.55 22.39
C MET A 35 -7.24 4.33 22.10
N LEU A 36 -5.91 4.52 22.03
CA LEU A 36 -4.97 3.43 21.82
C LEU A 36 -5.05 2.40 22.96
N GLN A 37 -5.12 2.85 24.22
CA GLN A 37 -5.28 1.96 25.37
C GLN A 37 -6.57 1.12 25.29
N ARG A 38 -7.71 1.73 24.91
CA ARG A 38 -8.97 1.00 24.72
C ARG A 38 -8.87 -0.02 23.58
N ALA A 39 -8.23 0.33 22.48
CA ALA A 39 -8.00 -0.58 21.36
C ALA A 39 -7.12 -1.76 21.78
N MET A 40 -6.04 -1.50 22.52
CA MET A 40 -5.13 -2.53 23.05
C MET A 40 -5.77 -3.43 24.09
N ALA A 41 -6.76 -2.94 24.84
CA ALA A 41 -7.53 -3.75 25.79
C ALA A 41 -8.65 -4.58 25.12
N GLY A 42 -9.02 -4.23 23.88
CA GLY A 42 -10.11 -4.87 23.13
C GLY A 42 -9.62 -5.49 21.82
N PRO A 43 -9.95 -4.88 20.67
CA PRO A 43 -9.71 -5.48 19.34
C PRO A 43 -8.24 -5.76 19.02
N LEU A 44 -7.29 -5.06 19.64
CA LEU A 44 -5.85 -5.24 19.44
C LEU A 44 -5.16 -6.00 20.60
N ARG A 45 -5.92 -6.67 21.46
CA ARG A 45 -5.36 -7.38 22.63
C ARG A 45 -4.36 -8.47 22.23
N ASP A 46 -4.66 -9.17 21.14
CA ASP A 46 -3.87 -10.29 20.59
C ASP A 46 -2.96 -9.84 19.43
N ILE A 47 -2.93 -8.54 19.13
CA ILE A 47 -2.09 -7.95 18.09
C ILE A 47 -0.84 -7.36 18.73
N ARG A 48 0.34 -7.74 18.21
CA ARG A 48 1.64 -7.23 18.68
C ARG A 48 2.21 -6.13 17.81
N GLU A 49 2.16 -6.31 16.50
CA GLU A 49 2.73 -5.40 15.53
C GLU A 49 1.68 -4.90 14.54
N ILE A 50 1.81 -3.65 14.11
CA ILE A 50 1.11 -3.10 12.95
C ILE A 50 2.12 -2.93 11.83
N ILE A 51 1.82 -3.49 10.66
CA ILE A 51 2.62 -3.35 9.45
C ILE A 51 2.08 -2.18 8.63
N PHE A 52 2.97 -1.30 8.21
CA PHE A 52 2.64 -0.17 7.33
C PHE A 52 3.82 0.18 6.45
N CYS A 53 3.59 1.02 5.44
CA CYS A 53 4.66 1.54 4.59
C CYS A 53 4.82 3.05 4.74
N THR A 54 6.05 3.54 4.64
CA THR A 54 6.34 4.97 4.48
C THR A 54 6.39 5.31 3.00
N ARG A 55 5.93 6.51 2.65
CA ARG A 55 6.02 7.08 1.31
C ARG A 55 6.08 8.60 1.41
N LEU A 56 6.68 9.27 0.43
CA LEU A 56 6.54 10.71 0.30
C LEU A 56 5.07 11.06 -0.05
N SER A 57 4.61 12.19 0.47
CA SER A 57 3.37 12.81 0.00
C SER A 57 3.64 13.48 -1.34
N TYR A 58 2.70 13.36 -2.27
CA TYR A 58 2.67 14.15 -3.49
C TYR A 58 1.29 14.79 -3.62
N ASP A 59 1.24 15.92 -4.32
CA ASP A 59 0.01 16.63 -4.64
C ASP A 59 -0.42 16.18 -6.04
N ASP A 60 -1.68 15.74 -6.16
CA ASP A 60 -2.36 15.55 -7.44
C ASP A 60 -3.70 16.26 -7.34
N SER A 61 -3.99 17.10 -8.33
CA SER A 61 -5.12 18.03 -8.32
C SER A 61 -6.47 17.34 -8.52
N HIS A 62 -6.50 16.03 -8.82
CA HIS A 62 -7.74 15.36 -9.23
C HIS A 62 -7.97 13.98 -8.60
N TRP A 63 -9.24 13.65 -8.38
CA TRP A 63 -9.71 12.34 -7.90
C TRP A 63 -9.41 11.14 -8.81
N TYR A 64 -8.99 11.39 -10.07
CA TYR A 64 -8.63 10.34 -11.03
C TYR A 64 -7.11 10.17 -11.16
N ALA A 65 -6.34 10.80 -10.27
CA ALA A 65 -4.93 10.49 -10.06
C ALA A 65 -4.76 8.98 -9.88
N ASN A 66 -4.22 8.31 -10.90
CA ASN A 66 -3.85 6.91 -10.76
C ASN A 66 -2.38 6.82 -10.37
N ILE A 67 -1.91 5.58 -10.21
CA ILE A 67 -0.48 5.33 -10.31
C ILE A 67 -0.02 5.50 -11.75
N GLY A 68 1.02 6.29 -11.92
CA GLY A 68 1.69 6.44 -13.20
C GLY A 68 1.76 7.88 -13.62
N TYR A 69 0.63 8.59 -13.77
CA TYR A 69 0.61 9.90 -14.43
C TYR A 69 -0.28 10.90 -13.72
N TYR A 70 0.12 12.16 -13.77
CA TYR A 70 -0.77 13.27 -13.43
C TYR A 70 -1.96 13.25 -14.38
N CYS A 71 -3.17 13.50 -13.86
CA CYS A 71 -4.37 13.40 -14.67
C CYS A 71 -4.31 14.31 -15.91
N ASP A 72 -3.65 15.46 -15.79
CA ASP A 72 -3.54 16.52 -16.77
C ASP A 72 -2.28 16.51 -17.64
N ASP A 73 -1.32 15.65 -17.32
CA ASP A 73 -0.09 15.51 -18.09
C ASP A 73 0.36 14.04 -18.16
N HIS A 74 0.12 13.42 -19.32
CA HIS A 74 0.57 12.06 -19.64
C HIS A 74 2.09 11.91 -19.79
N THR A 75 2.84 13.00 -19.71
CA THR A 75 4.31 13.00 -19.67
C THR A 75 4.84 13.18 -18.25
N GLN A 76 4.03 13.69 -17.33
CA GLN A 76 4.40 13.87 -15.94
C GLN A 76 4.00 12.66 -15.11
N LYS A 77 5.00 11.99 -14.54
CA LYS A 77 4.77 10.81 -13.72
C LYS A 77 4.29 11.16 -12.31
N ALA A 78 3.11 10.69 -11.92
CA ALA A 78 2.57 10.83 -10.56
C ALA A 78 3.16 9.74 -9.65
N TYR A 79 4.39 9.96 -9.22
CA TYR A 79 5.09 9.11 -8.27
C TYR A 79 5.25 9.87 -6.95
N ALA A 80 5.26 9.15 -5.82
CA ALA A 80 5.41 9.76 -4.49
C ALA A 80 6.61 10.72 -4.34
N GLY A 81 7.68 10.53 -5.12
CA GLY A 81 8.83 11.44 -5.15
C GLY A 81 8.77 12.62 -6.12
N ASN A 82 7.78 12.73 -7.01
CA ASN A 82 7.63 13.78 -8.04
C ASN A 82 8.97 14.18 -8.71
N GLY A 83 9.71 13.18 -9.23
CA GLY A 83 11.03 13.38 -9.83
C GLY A 83 12.24 13.21 -8.89
N LYS A 84 12.03 12.90 -7.61
CA LYS A 84 13.09 12.55 -6.63
C LYS A 84 12.99 11.06 -6.22
N PRO A 85 14.10 10.46 -5.73
CA PRO A 85 14.04 9.16 -5.07
C PRO A 85 13.02 9.18 -3.91
N ASP A 86 12.20 8.14 -3.81
CA ASP A 86 11.18 8.02 -2.75
C ASP A 86 11.82 7.44 -1.47
N VAL A 87 11.12 7.57 -0.34
CA VAL A 87 11.55 7.01 0.96
C VAL A 87 10.69 5.81 1.36
N GLY A 88 10.45 4.93 0.39
CA GLY A 88 9.66 3.71 0.56
C GLY A 88 10.27 2.76 1.58
N LYS A 89 9.61 2.51 2.70
CA LYS A 89 10.00 1.45 3.65
C LYS A 89 8.78 0.65 4.07
N LEU A 90 8.97 -0.64 4.26
CA LEU A 90 8.02 -1.50 4.96
C LEU A 90 8.47 -1.60 6.42
N VAL A 91 7.56 -1.31 7.36
CA VAL A 91 7.90 -1.11 8.77
C VAL A 91 6.89 -1.82 9.66
N ALA A 92 7.38 -2.44 10.73
CA ALA A 92 6.58 -2.95 11.84
C ALA A 92 6.62 -1.96 13.02
N LEU A 93 5.46 -1.59 13.53
CA LEU A 93 5.30 -0.88 14.80
C LEU A 93 4.88 -1.87 15.88
N ASP A 94 5.71 -2.07 16.89
CA ASP A 94 5.31 -2.74 18.12
C ASP A 94 4.37 -1.82 18.90
N ILE A 95 3.10 -2.18 19.00
CA ILE A 95 2.08 -1.30 19.60
C ILE A 95 2.15 -1.25 21.13
N ARG A 96 2.95 -2.11 21.77
CA ARG A 96 3.11 -2.16 23.23
C ARG A 96 4.26 -1.26 23.68
N THR A 97 5.33 -1.20 22.90
CA THR A 97 6.55 -0.44 23.20
C THR A 97 6.68 0.85 22.38
N GLY A 98 5.96 0.94 21.26
CA GLY A 98 6.12 2.01 20.28
C GLY A 98 7.42 1.92 19.48
N GLN A 99 8.13 0.80 19.52
CA GLN A 99 9.36 0.60 18.76
C GLN A 99 9.05 0.32 17.29
N LEU A 100 9.89 0.85 16.40
CA LEU A 100 9.80 0.64 14.97
C LEU A 100 10.91 -0.30 14.51
N ARG A 101 10.55 -1.29 13.70
CA ARG A 101 11.48 -2.21 13.03
C ARG A 101 11.30 -2.08 11.53
N SER A 102 12.38 -1.73 10.83
CA SER A 102 12.40 -1.74 9.36
C SER A 102 12.43 -3.19 8.87
N ILE A 103 11.47 -3.58 8.03
CA ILE A 103 11.40 -4.91 7.40
C ILE A 103 12.10 -4.86 6.05
N PHE A 104 11.84 -3.81 5.26
CA PHE A 104 12.42 -3.65 3.93
C PHE A 104 12.60 -2.16 3.61
N ASP A 105 13.75 -1.81 3.03
CA ASP A 105 14.06 -0.46 2.53
C ASP A 105 14.12 -0.50 1.00
N ALA A 106 13.28 0.31 0.36
CA ALA A 106 13.16 0.38 -1.09
C ALA A 106 14.35 1.09 -1.78
N GLN A 107 15.26 1.69 -1.02
CA GLN A 107 16.48 2.33 -1.51
C GLN A 107 16.22 3.33 -2.66
N GLY A 108 15.33 4.30 -2.43
CA GLY A 108 14.92 5.27 -3.45
C GLY A 108 13.70 4.83 -4.27
N GLY A 109 13.30 3.56 -4.14
CA GLY A 109 12.04 3.05 -4.67
C GLY A 109 10.83 3.37 -3.78
N SER A 110 9.66 2.96 -4.24
CA SER A 110 8.38 3.19 -3.59
C SER A 110 7.75 1.87 -3.14
N ILE A 111 7.09 1.87 -1.99
CA ILE A 111 6.31 0.74 -1.46
C ILE A 111 4.92 1.25 -1.12
N ARG A 112 3.92 0.43 -1.42
CA ARG A 112 2.53 0.72 -1.06
C ARG A 112 1.70 -0.54 -0.87
N ASP A 113 0.51 -0.34 -0.33
CA ASP A 113 -0.56 -1.33 -0.20
C ASP A 113 -0.14 -2.64 0.53
N PRO A 114 0.57 -2.60 1.68
CA PRO A 114 0.98 -3.83 2.35
C PRO A 114 -0.21 -4.61 2.91
N GLN A 115 -0.23 -5.92 2.65
CA GLN A 115 -1.18 -6.89 3.16
C GLN A 115 -0.44 -8.00 3.91
N VAL A 116 -0.78 -8.21 5.18
CA VAL A 116 -0.26 -9.34 5.95
C VAL A 116 -1.08 -10.58 5.59
N HIS A 117 -0.40 -11.69 5.28
CA HIS A 117 -1.04 -12.97 5.01
C HIS A 117 -1.81 -13.47 6.24
N TYR A 118 -2.83 -14.32 6.05
CA TYR A 118 -3.71 -14.78 7.12
C TYR A 118 -2.98 -15.53 8.25
N ASP A 119 -1.81 -16.11 7.98
CA ASP A 119 -0.96 -16.78 8.97
C ASP A 119 0.00 -15.84 9.70
N GLY A 120 0.07 -14.57 9.32
CA GLY A 120 0.96 -13.57 9.91
C GLY A 120 2.44 -13.75 9.59
N GLN A 121 2.82 -14.61 8.62
CA GLN A 121 4.22 -14.91 8.32
C GLN A 121 4.78 -14.13 7.13
N LYS A 122 3.91 -13.71 6.22
CA LYS A 122 4.28 -13.03 4.97
C LYS A 122 3.54 -11.73 4.76
N ILE A 123 4.13 -10.87 3.93
CA ILE A 123 3.57 -9.57 3.54
C ILE A 123 3.60 -9.48 2.02
N LEU A 124 2.43 -9.23 1.42
CA LEU A 124 2.25 -8.93 0.00
C LEU A 124 2.11 -7.41 -0.16
N PHE A 125 2.77 -6.83 -1.15
CA PHE A 125 2.78 -5.39 -1.33
C PHE A 125 3.13 -5.01 -2.77
N SER A 126 2.80 -3.78 -3.14
CA SER A 126 3.19 -3.19 -4.43
C SER A 126 4.51 -2.46 -4.24
N HIS A 127 5.50 -2.75 -5.09
CA HIS A 127 6.81 -2.12 -5.03
C HIS A 127 7.28 -1.71 -6.42
N ARG A 128 7.76 -0.47 -6.51
CA ARG A 128 8.48 0.07 -7.65
C ARG A 128 9.91 0.32 -7.23
N LYS A 129 10.87 -0.30 -7.90
CA LYS A 129 12.30 -0.08 -7.62
C LYS A 129 12.71 1.33 -8.02
N ALA A 130 13.82 1.81 -7.46
CA ALA A 130 14.40 3.07 -7.90
C ALA A 130 14.77 2.98 -9.39
N GLY A 131 14.33 3.94 -10.20
CA GLY A 131 14.57 3.97 -11.64
C GLY A 131 13.59 3.15 -12.50
N ASP A 132 12.74 2.31 -11.88
CA ASP A 132 11.66 1.63 -12.60
C ASP A 132 10.44 2.54 -12.73
N ASP A 133 9.67 2.33 -13.80
CA ASP A 133 8.43 3.06 -14.08
C ASP A 133 7.18 2.42 -13.47
N HIS A 134 7.21 1.11 -13.21
CA HIS A 134 5.99 0.37 -12.90
C HIS A 134 6.04 -0.28 -11.51
N TYR A 135 4.91 -0.23 -10.82
CA TYR A 135 4.71 -1.07 -9.63
C TYR A 135 4.52 -2.53 -10.04
N HIS A 136 5.14 -3.42 -9.28
CA HIS A 136 4.90 -4.86 -9.37
C HIS A 136 4.57 -5.42 -8.00
N LEU A 137 3.97 -6.60 -7.97
CA LEU A 137 3.65 -7.29 -6.73
C LEU A 137 4.88 -8.02 -6.20
N TYR A 138 5.11 -7.89 -4.90
CA TYR A 138 6.18 -8.57 -4.17
C TYR A 138 5.63 -9.22 -2.91
N GLU A 139 6.27 -10.31 -2.51
CA GLU A 139 6.04 -10.99 -1.25
C GLU A 139 7.35 -11.01 -0.44
N ILE A 140 7.27 -10.84 0.87
CA ILE A 140 8.41 -10.92 1.79
C ILE A 140 7.97 -11.56 3.11
N ASN A 141 8.88 -12.24 3.81
CA ASN A 141 8.62 -12.71 5.16
C ASN A 141 8.57 -11.52 6.14
N VAL A 142 7.81 -11.65 7.23
CA VAL A 142 7.69 -10.59 8.26
C VAL A 142 9.01 -10.27 8.96
N ASP A 143 9.98 -11.19 8.92
CA ASP A 143 11.35 -10.96 9.41
C ASP A 143 12.24 -10.17 8.44
N GLY A 144 11.77 -9.91 7.21
CA GLY A 144 12.50 -9.22 6.14
C GLY A 144 13.28 -10.14 5.20
N SER A 145 13.26 -11.45 5.42
CA SER A 145 13.88 -12.43 4.52
C SER A 145 12.97 -12.79 3.34
N GLY A 146 13.53 -13.45 2.33
CA GLY A 146 12.74 -14.10 1.29
C GLY A 146 11.99 -13.17 0.33
N LEU A 147 12.48 -11.94 0.12
CA LEU A 147 11.88 -11.01 -0.84
C LEU A 147 11.77 -11.65 -2.24
N ARG A 148 10.56 -11.70 -2.77
CA ARG A 148 10.23 -12.33 -4.05
C ARG A 148 9.35 -11.42 -4.90
N GLN A 149 9.73 -11.18 -6.14
CA GLN A 149 8.91 -10.50 -7.13
C GLN A 149 7.94 -11.49 -7.78
N LEU A 150 6.64 -11.18 -7.81
CA LEU A 150 5.58 -12.04 -8.33
C LEU A 150 5.15 -11.64 -9.74
N THR A 151 5.13 -10.34 -10.04
CA THR A 151 4.72 -9.84 -11.36
C THR A 151 5.80 -9.00 -12.03
N SER A 152 5.70 -8.84 -13.34
CA SER A 152 6.63 -8.05 -14.14
C SER A 152 5.97 -7.55 -15.44
N GLY A 153 6.68 -6.67 -16.15
CA GLY A 153 6.31 -6.17 -17.47
C GLY A 153 6.08 -4.66 -17.51
N PRO A 154 5.67 -4.10 -18.65
CA PRO A 154 5.47 -2.66 -18.82
C PRO A 154 4.08 -2.20 -18.33
N PHE A 155 3.66 -2.69 -17.17
CA PHE A 155 2.34 -2.44 -16.59
C PHE A 155 2.45 -2.31 -15.08
N ASP A 156 1.59 -1.49 -14.52
CA ASP A 156 1.49 -1.34 -13.10
C ASP A 156 0.54 -2.38 -12.50
N ASP A 157 1.00 -3.03 -11.43
CA ASP A 157 0.26 -3.93 -10.57
C ASP A 157 0.31 -3.47 -9.13
N TYR A 158 -0.86 -3.34 -8.53
CA TYR A 158 -1.00 -2.63 -7.28
C TYR A 158 -2.27 -3.03 -6.54
N GLU A 159 -2.39 -2.54 -5.30
CA GLU A 159 -3.50 -2.86 -4.40
C GLU A 159 -3.80 -4.36 -4.34
N PRO A 160 -2.80 -5.22 -4.08
CA PRO A 160 -3.00 -6.64 -4.03
C PRO A 160 -3.75 -7.05 -2.77
N SER A 161 -4.41 -8.20 -2.81
CA SER A 161 -4.97 -8.88 -1.66
C SER A 161 -4.89 -10.40 -1.83
N TYR A 162 -4.59 -11.10 -0.74
CA TYR A 162 -4.61 -12.55 -0.71
C TYR A 162 -6.05 -13.05 -0.81
N LEU A 163 -6.26 -14.15 -1.53
CA LEU A 163 -7.53 -14.86 -1.58
C LEU A 163 -7.50 -16.08 -0.66
N PRO A 164 -8.64 -16.53 -0.10
CA PRO A 164 -8.70 -17.73 0.73
C PRO A 164 -8.25 -19.03 0.04
N ASP A 165 -8.27 -19.06 -1.30
CA ASP A 165 -7.79 -20.19 -2.10
C ASP A 165 -6.27 -20.13 -2.37
N GLY A 166 -5.55 -19.19 -1.75
CA GLY A 166 -4.13 -18.96 -1.92
C GLY A 166 -3.77 -18.12 -3.16
N GLY A 167 -4.74 -17.78 -4.01
CA GLY A 167 -4.54 -16.85 -5.12
C GLY A 167 -4.34 -15.41 -4.66
N ILE A 168 -4.09 -14.53 -5.62
CA ILE A 168 -3.95 -13.09 -5.38
C ILE A 168 -4.89 -12.34 -6.33
N VAL A 169 -5.66 -11.41 -5.79
CA VAL A 169 -6.41 -10.40 -6.56
C VAL A 169 -5.66 -9.07 -6.48
N PHE A 170 -5.66 -8.30 -7.55
CA PHE A 170 -4.95 -7.02 -7.61
C PHE A 170 -5.52 -6.15 -8.73
N VAL A 171 -5.19 -4.86 -8.72
CA VAL A 171 -5.50 -3.94 -9.80
C VAL A 171 -4.32 -3.89 -10.78
N SER A 172 -4.60 -3.87 -12.09
CA SER A 172 -3.56 -3.83 -13.11
C SER A 172 -3.95 -2.99 -14.33
N THR A 173 -2.98 -2.26 -14.88
CA THR A 173 -3.11 -1.49 -16.14
C THR A 173 -2.91 -2.34 -17.40
N ARG A 174 -2.74 -3.67 -17.25
CA ARG A 174 -2.64 -4.64 -18.38
C ARG A 174 -3.80 -4.59 -19.36
N CYS A 175 -4.94 -3.99 -18.98
CA CYS A 175 -6.09 -3.84 -19.88
C CYS A 175 -5.86 -2.82 -21.00
N ARG A 176 -4.78 -2.01 -20.93
CA ARG A 176 -4.40 -1.01 -21.95
C ARG A 176 -5.58 -0.12 -22.34
N SER A 177 -6.31 0.33 -21.32
CA SER A 177 -7.47 1.21 -21.47
C SER A 177 -7.18 2.53 -20.77
N TRP A 178 -7.87 3.59 -21.18
CA TRP A 178 -7.77 4.92 -20.59
C TRP A 178 -9.16 5.42 -20.22
N VAL A 179 -9.22 6.29 -19.21
CA VAL A 179 -10.47 6.97 -18.88
C VAL A 179 -10.88 7.85 -20.06
N LYS A 180 -12.18 7.93 -20.38
CA LYS A 180 -12.65 8.64 -21.58
C LYS A 180 -12.43 10.15 -21.53
N CYS A 181 -12.42 10.72 -20.33
CA CYS A 181 -12.45 12.17 -20.12
C CYS A 181 -11.08 12.75 -19.73
N TRP A 182 -10.03 11.92 -19.65
CA TRP A 182 -8.71 12.31 -19.14
C TRP A 182 -7.59 11.38 -19.64
N MET A 183 -6.32 11.72 -19.38
CA MET A 183 -5.16 10.99 -19.92
C MET A 183 -4.62 9.88 -18.99
N THR A 184 -5.50 9.30 -18.18
CA THR A 184 -5.14 8.36 -17.12
C THR A 184 -5.34 6.91 -17.58
N GLN A 185 -4.34 6.04 -17.38
CA GLN A 185 -4.46 4.61 -17.67
C GLN A 185 -5.39 3.90 -16.68
N VAL A 186 -6.43 3.23 -17.16
CA VAL A 186 -7.36 2.49 -16.32
C VAL A 186 -6.67 1.26 -15.74
N GLY A 187 -6.76 1.12 -14.42
CA GLY A 187 -6.49 -0.13 -13.73
C GLY A 187 -7.79 -0.87 -13.47
N VAL A 188 -7.84 -2.16 -13.79
CA VAL A 188 -8.99 -3.03 -13.48
C VAL A 188 -8.52 -4.25 -12.70
N MET A 189 -9.43 -5.00 -12.12
CA MET A 189 -9.09 -6.20 -11.35
C MET A 189 -8.57 -7.35 -12.22
N TYR A 190 -7.48 -7.94 -11.75
CA TYR A 190 -6.87 -9.18 -12.21
C TYR A 190 -6.73 -10.15 -11.06
N ARG A 191 -6.56 -11.42 -11.41
CA ARG A 191 -6.20 -12.49 -10.49
C ARG A 191 -5.00 -13.27 -11.02
N CYS A 192 -4.14 -13.74 -10.12
CA CYS A 192 -3.08 -14.71 -10.40
C CYS A 192 -3.03 -15.79 -9.31
N ASP A 193 -2.18 -16.79 -9.53
CA ASP A 193 -1.82 -17.78 -8.53
C ASP A 193 -0.81 -17.19 -7.51
N ALA A 194 -0.58 -17.91 -6.41
CA ALA A 194 0.31 -17.48 -5.31
C ALA A 194 1.75 -17.16 -5.75
N ASP A 195 2.18 -17.69 -6.89
CA ASP A 195 3.50 -17.47 -7.46
C ASP A 195 3.56 -16.35 -8.52
N GLY A 196 2.42 -15.70 -8.80
CA GLY A 196 2.29 -14.70 -9.85
C GLY A 196 1.99 -15.29 -11.23
N GLY A 197 1.89 -16.61 -11.36
CA GLY A 197 1.48 -17.30 -12.58
C GLY A 197 0.00 -17.12 -12.91
N ASN A 198 -0.38 -17.52 -14.12
CA ASN A 198 -1.79 -17.56 -14.56
C ASN A 198 -2.57 -16.24 -14.39
N ILE A 199 -1.89 -15.11 -14.64
CA ILE A 199 -2.50 -13.77 -14.59
C ILE A 199 -3.67 -13.69 -15.59
N ARG A 200 -4.85 -13.33 -15.10
CA ARG A 200 -6.06 -13.12 -15.92
C ARG A 200 -6.91 -11.98 -15.41
N ARG A 201 -7.51 -11.24 -16.34
CA ARG A 201 -8.46 -10.15 -16.06
C ARG A 201 -9.76 -10.72 -15.48
N ILE A 202 -10.33 -10.05 -14.48
CA ILE A 202 -11.60 -10.47 -13.85
C ILE A 202 -12.69 -9.40 -13.84
N SER A 203 -12.38 -8.15 -14.16
CA SER A 203 -13.36 -7.08 -14.37
C SER A 203 -13.10 -6.32 -15.66
N PHE A 204 -14.15 -5.71 -16.22
CA PHE A 204 -14.12 -5.03 -17.52
C PHE A 204 -14.63 -3.59 -17.45
N SER A 205 -14.43 -2.94 -16.30
CA SER A 205 -14.80 -1.53 -16.13
C SER A 205 -14.08 -0.64 -17.15
N ASN A 206 -14.76 0.43 -17.55
CA ASN A 206 -14.18 1.52 -18.35
C ASN A 206 -13.51 2.58 -17.47
N GLU A 207 -13.63 2.43 -16.15
CA GLU A 207 -13.04 3.29 -15.12
C GLU A 207 -12.23 2.43 -14.14
N HIS A 208 -11.51 3.10 -13.23
CA HIS A 208 -10.62 2.43 -12.29
C HIS A 208 -11.38 1.58 -11.27
N ASP A 209 -10.97 0.33 -11.15
CA ASP A 209 -11.24 -0.44 -9.93
C ASP A 209 -10.19 -0.09 -8.89
N ASN A 210 -10.58 -0.03 -7.63
CA ASN A 210 -9.67 0.26 -6.52
C ASN A 210 -9.93 -0.69 -5.35
N THR A 211 -8.87 -0.99 -4.61
CA THR A 211 -8.86 -1.65 -3.30
C THR A 211 -9.69 -2.93 -3.24
N PRO A 212 -9.38 -3.96 -4.06
CA PRO A 212 -10.06 -5.24 -3.95
C PRO A 212 -9.85 -5.82 -2.54
N TRP A 213 -10.94 -6.19 -1.87
CA TRP A 213 -10.90 -6.76 -0.52
C TRP A 213 -11.75 -8.03 -0.44
N PRO A 214 -11.15 -9.20 -0.16
CA PRO A 214 -11.89 -10.41 0.18
C PRO A 214 -12.45 -10.24 1.60
N LEU A 215 -13.77 -10.38 1.73
CA LEU A 215 -14.50 -10.27 3.01
C LEU A 215 -14.11 -11.37 4.00
#